data_AF-A0A2T9JE91-F1
#
_entry.id   AF-A0A2T9JE91-F1
#
_cell.length_a   1.000
_cell.length_b   1.000
_cell.length_c   1.000
_cell.angle_alpha   90.00
_cell.angle_beta   90.00
_cell.angle_gamma   90.00
#
_symmetry.space_group_name_H-M   'P 1'
#
loop_
_entity.id
_entity.type
_entity.pdbx_description
1 polymer ?
#
loop_
_entity_poly.entity_id
_entity_poly.type
_entity_poly.pdbx_seq_one_letter_code
_entity_poly.pdbx_strand_id
1 'polypeptide(L)'
;MSTSWRRGAKLVALLGGAVILTILTQVGGLVLLATAWIAKLRRWPAWLAILGFVAVYSLTVGVVVPPLAKLGGRERLPCFVGKATTYGAVSPLLCVLSRNYARPEARAVVASLANHMAKAYPGTITRYLDASFPFFDGFPLPPHLSHRDGLKIDLAYFYREQSGAPVIDGAASPIGYWAYEGPKAGEALPCAGYRRANLRWDFNTLQPLATRTADPVRTAAMLRWLSTEGRALGVKKILLEPHLKARWAQDVDMIRFQGCRAARHDDHLHLELSKKN
;
A
#
# COMPACT_ATOMS: atom_id res chain seq x y z
N MET A 1 -44.30 8.72 -3.03
CA MET A 1 -43.08 8.97 -3.83
C MET A 1 -43.27 8.44 -5.24
N SER A 2 -43.14 9.28 -6.27
CA SER A 2 -43.35 8.90 -7.67
C SER A 2 -42.35 7.85 -8.16
N THR A 3 -42.76 7.04 -9.13
CA THR A 3 -41.93 6.02 -9.79
C THR A 3 -40.72 6.62 -10.51
N SER A 4 -40.81 7.87 -11.00
CA SER A 4 -39.71 8.62 -11.61
C SER A 4 -38.61 8.95 -10.61
N TRP A 5 -38.97 9.42 -9.40
CA TRP A 5 -38.01 9.72 -8.34
C TRP A 5 -37.21 8.49 -7.92
N ARG A 6 -37.87 7.34 -7.73
CA ARG A 6 -37.19 6.08 -7.38
C ARG A 6 -36.22 5.60 -8.46
N ARG A 7 -36.53 5.85 -9.74
CA ARG A 7 -35.62 5.54 -10.86
C ARG A 7 -34.41 6.48 -10.87
N GLY A 8 -34.62 7.78 -10.66
CA GLY A 8 -33.55 8.77 -10.54
C GLY A 8 -32.57 8.45 -9.41
N ALA A 9 -33.09 8.16 -8.21
CA ALA A 9 -32.26 7.83 -7.05
C ALA A 9 -31.37 6.59 -7.28
N LYS A 10 -31.89 5.55 -7.93
CA LYS A 10 -31.11 4.33 -8.25
C LYS A 10 -29.97 4.61 -9.25
N LEU A 11 -30.22 5.47 -10.23
CA LEU A 11 -29.18 5.86 -11.19
C LEU A 11 -28.07 6.66 -10.51
N VAL A 12 -28.42 7.63 -9.67
CA VAL A 12 -27.46 8.42 -8.90
C VAL A 12 -26.61 7.51 -8.00
N ALA A 13 -27.22 6.54 -7.31
CA ALA A 13 -26.50 5.58 -6.48
C ALA A 13 -25.53 4.71 -7.30
N LEU A 14 -25.95 4.22 -8.48
CA LEU A 14 -25.10 3.44 -9.38
C LEU A 14 -23.89 4.24 -9.86
N LEU A 15 -24.11 5.47 -10.31
CA LEU A 15 -23.04 6.36 -10.79
C LEU A 15 -22.09 6.74 -9.65
N GLY A 16 -22.62 7.10 -8.48
CA GLY A 16 -21.80 7.37 -7.29
C GLY A 16 -20.96 6.17 -6.88
N GLY A 17 -21.56 4.97 -6.86
CA GLY A 17 -20.84 3.72 -6.61
C GLY A 17 -19.75 3.44 -7.64
N ALA A 18 -20.01 3.71 -8.92
CA ALA A 18 -19.01 3.56 -9.97
C ALA A 18 -17.83 4.50 -9.78
N VAL A 19 -18.08 5.77 -9.43
CA VAL A 19 -17.02 6.74 -9.13
C VAL A 19 -16.17 6.28 -7.93
N ILE A 20 -16.81 5.86 -6.83
CA ILE A 20 -16.12 5.38 -5.63
C ILE A 20 -15.24 4.17 -5.97
N LEU A 21 -15.79 3.18 -6.69
CA LEU A 21 -15.03 1.99 -7.09
C LEU A 21 -13.86 2.34 -8.03
N THR A 22 -14.04 3.27 -8.96
CA THR A 22 -12.94 3.76 -9.81
C THR A 22 -11.85 4.42 -8.97
N ILE A 23 -12.19 5.27 -8.01
CA ILE A 23 -11.20 5.90 -7.13
C ILE A 23 -10.45 4.87 -6.29
N LEU A 24 -11.15 3.84 -5.79
CA LEU A 24 -10.57 2.84 -4.90
C LEU A 24 -9.76 1.76 -5.63
N THR A 25 -10.11 1.43 -6.88
CA THR A 25 -9.59 0.25 -7.59
C THR A 25 -9.14 0.49 -9.02
N GLN A 26 -9.29 1.71 -9.54
CA GLN A 26 -9.10 2.13 -10.93
C GLN A 26 -10.05 1.51 -11.96
N VAL A 27 -10.43 0.23 -11.81
CA VAL A 27 -11.24 -0.52 -12.79
C VAL A 27 -12.67 -0.80 -12.35
N GLY A 28 -12.95 -0.73 -11.05
CA GLY A 28 -14.18 -1.27 -10.47
C GLY A 28 -15.45 -0.55 -10.92
N GLY A 29 -15.37 0.75 -11.23
CA GLY A 29 -16.53 1.48 -11.74
C GLY A 29 -16.97 1.00 -13.13
N LEU A 30 -16.02 0.73 -14.04
CA LEU A 30 -16.34 0.18 -15.36
C LEU A 30 -16.98 -1.20 -15.24
N VAL A 31 -16.45 -2.04 -14.35
CA VAL A 31 -17.02 -3.36 -14.07
C VAL A 31 -18.44 -3.24 -13.52
N LEU A 32 -18.69 -2.35 -12.56
CA LEU A 32 -20.01 -2.13 -11.99
C LEU A 32 -21.03 -1.67 -13.04
N LEU A 33 -20.66 -0.73 -13.90
CA LEU A 33 -21.55 -0.23 -14.96
C LEU A 33 -21.86 -1.32 -15.99
N ALA A 34 -20.86 -2.10 -16.40
CA ALA A 34 -21.04 -3.19 -17.34
C ALA A 34 -21.95 -4.30 -16.78
N THR A 35 -21.73 -4.74 -15.54
CA THR A 35 -22.57 -5.78 -14.92
C THR A 35 -23.98 -5.28 -14.61
N ALA A 36 -24.14 -4.03 -14.18
CA ALA A 36 -25.46 -3.43 -13.98
C ALA A 36 -26.25 -3.32 -15.30
N TRP A 37 -25.58 -2.98 -16.41
CA TRP A 37 -26.19 -2.94 -17.73
C TRP A 37 -26.65 -4.34 -18.18
N ILE A 38 -25.80 -5.36 -18.03
CA ILE A 38 -26.15 -6.76 -18.35
C ILE A 38 -27.32 -7.23 -17.47
N ALA A 39 -27.26 -6.97 -16.16
CA ALA A 39 -28.32 -7.34 -15.23
C ALA A 39 -29.66 -6.69 -15.62
N LYS A 40 -29.65 -5.42 -16.07
CA LYS A 40 -30.83 -4.73 -16.59
C LYS A 40 -31.38 -5.40 -17.85
N LEU A 41 -30.52 -5.71 -18.83
CA LEU A 41 -30.93 -6.37 -20.08
C LEU A 41 -31.51 -7.76 -19.84
N ARG A 42 -30.89 -8.53 -18.94
CA ARG A 42 -31.30 -9.90 -18.59
C ARG A 42 -32.37 -9.95 -17.49
N ARG A 43 -32.82 -8.79 -17.00
CA ARG A 43 -33.81 -8.63 -15.92
C ARG A 43 -33.45 -9.42 -14.66
N TRP A 44 -32.17 -9.46 -14.32
CA TRP A 44 -31.69 -10.18 -13.14
C TRP A 44 -32.24 -9.57 -11.84
N PRO A 45 -32.63 -10.39 -10.85
CA PRO A 45 -32.89 -9.90 -9.51
C PRO A 45 -31.60 -9.35 -8.88
N ALA A 46 -31.73 -8.49 -7.87
CA ALA A 46 -30.59 -7.75 -7.29
C ALA A 46 -29.47 -8.67 -6.77
N TRP A 47 -29.81 -9.79 -6.13
CA TRP A 47 -28.82 -10.74 -5.61
C TRP A 47 -27.97 -11.36 -6.74
N LEU A 48 -28.57 -11.68 -7.88
CA LEU A 48 -27.86 -12.23 -9.03
C LEU A 48 -26.99 -11.16 -9.71
N ALA A 49 -27.44 -9.91 -9.73
CA ALA A 49 -26.62 -8.77 -10.19
C ALA A 49 -25.38 -8.56 -9.31
N ILE A 50 -25.52 -8.69 -7.98
CA ILE A 50 -24.40 -8.60 -7.04
C ILE A 50 -23.42 -9.76 -7.25
N LEU A 51 -23.92 -11.00 -7.34
CA LEU A 51 -23.06 -12.16 -7.63
C LEU A 51 -22.34 -12.01 -8.97
N GLY A 52 -23.05 -11.54 -10.00
CA GLY A 52 -22.47 -11.24 -11.31
C GLY A 52 -21.38 -10.18 -11.23
N PHE A 53 -21.58 -9.09 -10.48
CA PHE A 53 -20.55 -8.09 -10.23
C PHE A 53 -19.33 -8.69 -9.54
N VAL A 54 -19.50 -9.43 -8.44
CA VAL A 54 -18.39 -10.04 -7.70
C VAL A 54 -17.60 -11.01 -8.59
N ALA A 55 -18.29 -11.83 -9.37
CA ALA A 55 -17.66 -12.78 -10.29
C ALA A 55 -16.86 -12.07 -11.39
N VAL A 56 -17.48 -11.11 -12.09
CA VAL A 56 -16.81 -10.36 -13.17
C VAL A 56 -15.66 -9.51 -12.63
N TYR A 57 -15.83 -8.88 -11.45
CA TYR A 57 -14.76 -8.11 -10.81
C TYR A 57 -13.57 -9.00 -10.44
N SER A 58 -13.83 -10.16 -9.84
CA SER A 58 -12.78 -11.12 -9.47
C SER A 58 -12.04 -11.64 -10.70
N LEU A 59 -12.77 -11.95 -11.79
CA LEU A 59 -12.17 -12.34 -13.07
C LEU A 59 -11.34 -11.19 -13.67
N THR A 60 -11.86 -9.96 -13.61
CA THR A 60 -11.18 -8.78 -14.13
C THR A 60 -9.86 -8.55 -13.42
N VAL A 61 -9.86 -8.46 -12.08
CA VAL A 61 -8.65 -8.22 -11.28
C VAL A 61 -7.69 -9.42 -11.29
N GLY A 62 -8.23 -10.64 -11.30
CA GLY A 62 -7.46 -11.88 -11.22
C GLY A 62 -6.78 -12.28 -12.54
N VAL A 63 -7.45 -12.07 -13.67
CA VAL A 63 -7.10 -12.64 -14.99
C VAL A 63 -6.89 -11.57 -16.06
N VAL A 64 -7.77 -10.56 -16.16
CA VAL A 64 -7.73 -9.59 -17.27
C VAL A 64 -6.73 -8.46 -17.02
N VAL A 65 -6.76 -7.85 -15.84
CA VAL A 65 -5.92 -6.70 -15.49
C VAL A 65 -4.43 -7.05 -15.50
N PRO A 66 -3.94 -8.17 -14.94
CA PRO A 66 -2.50 -8.44 -14.86
C PRO A 66 -1.76 -8.45 -16.21
N PRO A 67 -2.21 -9.15 -17.26
CA PRO A 67 -1.53 -9.11 -18.55
C PRO A 67 -1.62 -7.73 -19.22
N LEU A 68 -2.77 -7.04 -19.11
CA LEU A 68 -2.92 -5.70 -19.68
C LEU A 68 -2.02 -4.67 -18.97
N ALA A 69 -1.92 -4.76 -17.65
CA ALA A 69 -1.02 -3.91 -16.86
C ALA A 69 0.43 -4.13 -17.29
N LYS A 70 0.83 -5.39 -17.54
CA LYS A 70 2.18 -5.73 -18.00
C LYS A 70 2.52 -5.08 -19.35
N LEU A 71 1.57 -5.05 -20.28
CA LEU A 71 1.73 -4.34 -21.56
C LEU A 71 1.96 -2.82 -21.35
N GLY A 72 1.35 -2.25 -20.31
CA GLY A 72 1.55 -0.86 -19.89
C GLY A 72 2.78 -0.62 -19.00
N GLY A 73 3.67 -1.60 -18.83
CA GLY A 73 4.87 -1.48 -17.99
C GLY A 73 4.61 -1.58 -16.48
N ARG A 74 3.51 -2.22 -16.08
CA ARG A 74 3.14 -2.48 -14.69
C ARG A 74 3.09 -3.97 -14.40
N GLU A 75 3.81 -4.41 -13.39
CA GLU A 75 3.78 -5.80 -12.93
C GLU A 75 3.05 -5.94 -11.61
N ARG A 76 2.28 -7.03 -11.51
CA ARG A 76 1.55 -7.38 -10.29
C ARG A 76 2.50 -7.96 -9.25
N LEU A 77 2.64 -7.30 -8.10
CA LEU A 77 3.33 -7.81 -6.92
C LEU A 77 2.55 -8.98 -6.28
N PRO A 78 3.21 -9.96 -5.64
CA PRO A 78 2.57 -11.12 -5.04
C PRO A 78 1.62 -10.72 -3.90
N CYS A 79 0.39 -11.24 -3.91
CA CYS A 79 -0.58 -11.00 -2.83
C CYS A 79 -0.25 -11.80 -1.58
N PHE A 80 0.32 -12.98 -1.76
CA PHE A 80 0.67 -13.92 -0.71
C PHE A 80 2.13 -14.36 -0.91
N VAL A 81 2.76 -14.74 0.20
CA VAL A 81 4.09 -15.33 0.19
C VAL A 81 3.95 -16.77 -0.32
N GLY A 82 4.56 -17.06 -1.47
CA GLY A 82 4.64 -18.42 -2.03
C GLY A 82 5.98 -19.10 -1.71
N LYS A 83 6.13 -20.37 -2.12
CA LYS A 83 7.35 -21.17 -1.89
C LYS A 83 8.63 -20.54 -2.44
N ALA A 84 8.53 -19.72 -3.50
CA ALA A 84 9.66 -19.12 -4.21
C ALA A 84 9.82 -17.61 -3.95
N THR A 85 9.06 -17.04 -3.02
CA THR A 85 9.07 -15.59 -2.74
C THR A 85 9.18 -15.37 -1.25
N THR A 86 10.01 -14.43 -0.81
CA THR A 86 10.16 -14.03 0.59
C THR A 86 9.44 -12.71 0.90
N TYR A 87 8.48 -12.32 0.05
CA TYR A 87 7.66 -11.12 0.24
C TYR A 87 6.24 -11.28 -0.27
N GLY A 88 5.34 -10.45 0.25
CA GLY A 88 3.93 -10.41 -0.10
C GLY A 88 3.23 -9.18 0.47
N ALA A 89 2.00 -8.93 0.05
CA ALA A 89 1.20 -7.83 0.58
C ALA A 89 0.98 -8.03 2.08
N VAL A 90 0.92 -6.95 2.86
CA VAL A 90 0.50 -7.04 4.27
C VAL A 90 -0.95 -7.53 4.40
N SER A 91 -1.79 -7.17 3.42
CA SER A 91 -3.20 -7.52 3.37
C SER A 91 -3.62 -7.88 1.95
N PRO A 92 -4.37 -8.98 1.74
CA PRO A 92 -4.97 -9.30 0.44
C PRO A 92 -5.92 -8.22 -0.09
N LEU A 93 -6.42 -7.34 0.79
CA LEU A 93 -7.26 -6.22 0.41
C LEU A 93 -6.56 -5.31 -0.61
N LEU A 94 -5.24 -5.13 -0.50
CA LEU A 94 -4.46 -4.33 -1.45
C LEU A 94 -4.54 -4.92 -2.87
N CYS A 95 -4.58 -6.24 -2.99
CA CYS A 95 -4.77 -6.91 -4.27
C CYS A 95 -6.21 -6.83 -4.78
N VAL A 96 -7.20 -7.00 -3.89
CA VAL A 96 -8.62 -6.83 -4.25
C VAL A 96 -8.86 -5.42 -4.79
N LEU A 97 -8.20 -4.41 -4.21
CA LEU A 97 -8.26 -3.01 -4.64
C LEU A 97 -7.29 -2.68 -5.77
N SER A 98 -6.58 -3.65 -6.35
CA SER A 98 -5.60 -3.43 -7.43
C SER A 98 -4.51 -2.41 -7.10
N ARG A 99 -4.08 -2.32 -5.84
CA ARG A 99 -3.04 -1.39 -5.35
C ARG A 99 -1.64 -2.03 -5.27
N ASN A 100 -1.50 -3.22 -5.83
CA ASN A 100 -0.29 -4.04 -5.79
C ASN A 100 0.46 -4.07 -7.13
N TYR A 101 0.39 -3.00 -7.93
CA TYR A 101 1.11 -2.91 -9.21
C TYR A 101 2.28 -1.95 -9.09
N ALA A 102 3.42 -2.32 -9.68
CA ALA A 102 4.62 -1.49 -9.69
C ALA A 102 5.35 -1.63 -11.02
N ARG A 103 6.29 -0.74 -11.33
CA ARG A 103 7.19 -0.96 -12.47
C ARG A 103 8.14 -2.13 -12.18
N PRO A 104 8.67 -2.82 -13.22
CA PRO A 104 9.60 -3.93 -13.04
C PRO A 104 10.79 -3.60 -12.12
N GLU A 105 11.31 -2.37 -12.17
CA GLU A 105 12.43 -1.92 -11.34
C GLU A 105 12.06 -1.87 -9.86
N ALA A 106 10.89 -1.34 -9.53
CA ALA A 106 10.41 -1.26 -8.15
C ALA A 106 10.13 -2.65 -7.59
N ARG A 107 9.54 -3.55 -8.40
CA ARG A 107 9.40 -4.97 -8.06
C ARG A 107 10.76 -5.63 -7.80
N ALA A 108 11.74 -5.38 -8.65
CA ALA A 108 13.07 -5.97 -8.53
C ALA A 108 13.77 -5.54 -7.23
N VAL A 109 13.66 -4.25 -6.84
CA VAL A 109 14.17 -3.76 -5.56
C VAL A 109 13.54 -4.50 -4.38
N VAL A 110 12.20 -4.63 -4.35
CA VAL A 110 11.50 -5.31 -3.25
C VAL A 110 11.87 -6.79 -3.19
N ALA A 111 11.95 -7.47 -4.34
CA ALA A 111 12.35 -8.87 -4.39
C ALA A 111 13.80 -9.08 -3.92
N SER A 112 14.73 -8.23 -4.35
CA SER A 112 16.14 -8.30 -3.94
C SER A 112 16.31 -7.99 -2.45
N LEU A 113 15.61 -6.96 -1.93
CA LEU A 113 15.59 -6.66 -0.51
C LEU A 113 15.08 -7.87 0.29
N ALA A 114 13.95 -8.45 -0.14
CA ALA A 114 13.35 -9.56 0.57
C ALA A 114 14.26 -10.80 0.61
N ASN A 115 14.94 -11.10 -0.49
CA ASN A 115 15.93 -12.19 -0.55
C ASN A 115 17.12 -11.90 0.36
N HIS A 116 17.62 -10.65 0.37
CA HIS A 116 18.70 -10.25 1.26
C HIS A 116 18.31 -10.39 2.73
N MET A 117 17.14 -9.86 3.12
CA MET A 117 16.66 -9.90 4.50
C MET A 117 16.39 -11.33 4.96
N ALA A 118 15.82 -12.19 4.11
CA ALA A 118 15.62 -13.60 4.43
C ALA A 118 16.94 -14.37 4.61
N LYS A 119 18.01 -13.97 3.89
CA LYS A 119 19.35 -14.56 4.04
C LYS A 119 20.06 -14.06 5.30
N ALA A 120 20.00 -12.76 5.57
CA ALA A 120 20.64 -12.15 6.73
C ALA A 120 19.91 -12.50 8.05
N TYR A 121 18.59 -12.67 7.98
CA TYR A 121 17.72 -13.00 9.12
C TYR A 121 16.79 -14.15 8.73
N PRO A 122 17.25 -15.41 8.87
CA PRO A 122 16.54 -16.59 8.40
C PRO A 122 15.05 -16.62 8.78
N GLY A 123 14.21 -16.94 7.79
CA GLY A 123 12.76 -16.99 7.92
C GLY A 123 12.06 -15.66 7.64
N THR A 124 12.74 -14.52 7.77
CA THR A 124 12.12 -13.19 7.65
C THR A 124 11.37 -12.99 6.33
N ILE A 125 10.11 -12.59 6.42
CA ILE A 125 9.25 -12.22 5.30
C ILE A 125 9.13 -10.70 5.23
N THR A 126 9.39 -10.13 4.07
CA THR A 126 9.20 -8.71 3.81
C THR A 126 7.75 -8.43 3.40
N ARG A 127 7.07 -7.52 4.10
CA ARG A 127 5.69 -7.12 3.77
C ARG A 127 5.66 -5.75 3.10
N TYR A 128 4.95 -5.65 1.98
CA TYR A 128 4.67 -4.36 1.32
C TYR A 128 3.22 -3.94 1.55
N LEU A 129 2.97 -2.63 1.49
CA LEU A 129 1.66 -2.00 1.62
C LEU A 129 1.22 -1.43 0.26
N ASP A 130 0.83 -0.17 0.14
CA ASP A 130 0.40 0.39 -1.14
C ASP A 130 1.59 0.49 -2.12
N ALA A 131 1.38 0.02 -3.36
CA ALA A 131 2.31 0.19 -4.48
C ALA A 131 1.74 1.19 -5.47
N SER A 132 1.03 0.78 -6.51
CA SER A 132 0.32 1.67 -7.44
C SER A 132 -0.85 0.92 -8.08
N PHE A 133 -1.68 1.66 -8.80
CA PHE A 133 -2.70 1.10 -9.69
C PHE A 133 -2.13 0.52 -10.99
N PRO A 134 -2.87 -0.38 -11.67
CA PRO A 134 -2.38 -1.15 -12.81
C PRO A 134 -2.17 -0.37 -14.11
N PHE A 135 -2.85 0.75 -14.32
CA PHE A 135 -2.88 1.43 -15.61
C PHE A 135 -2.47 2.90 -15.55
N PHE A 136 -1.65 3.32 -16.51
CA PHE A 136 -1.20 4.69 -16.80
C PHE A 136 -0.64 5.50 -15.62
N ASP A 137 0.22 6.46 -15.93
CA ASP A 137 0.76 7.35 -14.90
C ASP A 137 -0.25 8.48 -14.61
N GLY A 138 -0.24 9.00 -13.38
CA GLY A 138 -0.99 10.20 -12.99
C GLY A 138 -2.32 9.93 -12.27
N PHE A 139 -2.85 8.71 -12.29
CA PHE A 139 -4.07 8.37 -11.53
C PHE A 139 -3.79 8.45 -10.02
N PRO A 140 -4.54 9.25 -9.25
CA PRO A 140 -4.29 9.42 -7.82
C PRO A 140 -4.64 8.14 -7.06
N LEU A 141 -3.81 7.77 -6.09
CA LEU A 141 -4.08 6.67 -5.15
C LEU A 141 -4.34 7.25 -3.76
N PRO A 142 -5.60 7.50 -3.34
CA PRO A 142 -5.86 8.03 -2.01
C PRO A 142 -5.60 6.99 -0.91
N PRO A 143 -4.99 7.38 0.22
CA PRO A 143 -4.45 8.71 0.53
C PRO A 143 -3.00 8.93 0.01
N HIS A 144 -2.31 7.89 -0.46
CA HIS A 144 -0.92 7.90 -0.94
C HIS A 144 -0.75 8.53 -2.34
N LEU A 145 -1.08 9.81 -2.49
CA LEU A 145 -1.22 10.49 -3.79
C LEU A 145 0.05 10.46 -4.68
N SER A 146 1.23 10.22 -4.11
CA SER A 146 2.48 10.11 -4.87
C SER A 146 2.58 8.79 -5.66
N HIS A 147 1.83 7.75 -5.29
CA HIS A 147 1.83 6.38 -5.83
C HIS A 147 1.13 6.26 -7.21
N ARG A 148 1.39 7.23 -8.09
CA ARG A 148 0.70 7.37 -9.36
C ARG A 148 1.55 6.96 -10.57
N ASP A 149 2.75 6.44 -10.36
CA ASP A 149 3.74 6.17 -11.41
C ASP A 149 4.44 4.81 -11.30
N GLY A 150 4.05 3.97 -10.32
CA GLY A 150 4.60 2.63 -10.06
C GLY A 150 6.08 2.61 -9.68
N LEU A 151 6.64 3.76 -9.31
CA LEU A 151 8.00 3.90 -8.81
C LEU A 151 8.03 4.09 -7.29
N LYS A 152 6.89 3.91 -6.61
CA LYS A 152 6.75 4.03 -5.16
C LYS A 152 6.07 2.82 -4.58
N ILE A 153 6.60 2.36 -3.45
CA ILE A 153 6.09 1.21 -2.71
C ILE A 153 6.29 1.50 -1.23
N ASP A 154 5.24 1.27 -0.45
CA ASP A 154 5.32 1.31 1.00
C ASP A 154 5.73 -0.07 1.52
N LEU A 155 6.65 -0.10 2.48
CA LEU A 155 7.18 -1.31 3.12
C LEU A 155 6.89 -1.27 4.61
N ALA A 156 6.41 -2.39 5.15
CA ALA A 156 6.30 -2.53 6.60
C ALA A 156 7.70 -2.54 7.22
N TYR A 157 7.80 -2.12 8.47
CA TYR A 157 9.02 -2.42 9.24
C TYR A 157 9.13 -3.92 9.50
N PHE A 158 10.25 -4.33 10.10
CA PHE A 158 10.29 -5.60 10.80
C PHE A 158 9.82 -5.39 12.24
N TYR A 159 9.27 -6.43 12.86
CA TYR A 159 8.65 -6.29 14.18
C TYR A 159 9.11 -7.36 15.17
N ARG A 160 8.87 -7.10 16.46
CA ARG A 160 9.00 -8.02 17.57
C ARG A 160 7.67 -8.16 18.28
N GLU A 161 7.45 -9.34 18.83
CA GLU A 161 6.38 -9.55 19.81
C GLU A 161 6.75 -8.83 21.12
N GLN A 162 5.78 -8.64 22.01
CA GLN A 162 6.02 -8.03 23.33
C GLN A 162 7.06 -8.79 24.17
N SER A 163 7.20 -10.11 23.95
CA SER A 163 8.24 -10.95 24.55
C SER A 163 9.66 -10.65 24.05
N GLY A 164 9.80 -9.82 23.01
CA GLY A 164 11.06 -9.54 22.33
C GLY A 164 11.39 -10.50 21.19
N ALA A 165 10.59 -11.57 21.01
CA ALA A 165 10.78 -12.55 19.94
C ALA A 165 10.61 -11.89 18.55
N PRO A 166 11.47 -12.20 17.56
CA PRO A 166 11.30 -11.69 16.21
C PRO A 166 10.00 -12.16 15.56
N VAL A 167 9.22 -11.23 15.01
CA VAL A 167 8.11 -11.55 14.12
C VAL A 167 8.69 -11.92 12.76
N ILE A 168 8.48 -13.16 12.35
CA ILE A 168 8.97 -13.69 11.08
C ILE A 168 8.07 -13.23 9.92
N ASP A 169 6.76 -13.16 10.18
CA ASP A 169 5.76 -12.79 9.20
C ASP A 169 4.68 -11.86 9.78
N GLY A 170 4.59 -10.64 9.25
CA GLY A 170 3.49 -9.74 9.49
C GLY A 170 3.89 -8.28 9.66
N ALA A 171 2.93 -7.47 10.08
CA ALA A 171 3.10 -6.08 10.44
C ALA A 171 2.52 -5.79 11.84
N ALA A 172 2.63 -4.55 12.32
CA ALA A 172 2.03 -4.13 13.58
C ALA A 172 0.50 -4.01 13.53
N SER A 173 -0.11 -3.95 12.34
CA SER A 173 -1.57 -4.00 12.18
C SER A 173 -1.97 -4.87 10.98
N PRO A 174 -3.24 -5.34 10.92
CA PRO A 174 -3.72 -6.19 9.82
C PRO A 174 -3.68 -5.54 8.42
N ILE A 175 -3.65 -4.20 8.37
CA ILE A 175 -3.59 -3.44 7.11
C ILE A 175 -2.23 -2.74 6.91
N GLY A 176 -1.29 -2.91 7.84
CA GLY A 176 0.04 -2.28 7.83
C GLY A 176 0.08 -0.82 8.26
N TYR A 177 -1.06 -0.15 8.43
CA TYR A 177 -1.16 1.25 8.84
C TYR A 177 -1.72 1.43 10.25
N TRP A 178 -1.50 2.61 10.82
CA TRP A 178 -2.09 3.14 12.06
C TRP A 178 -1.62 2.51 13.37
N ALA A 179 -0.71 1.54 13.34
CA ALA A 179 0.04 1.08 14.52
C ALA A 179 1.47 1.64 14.42
N TYR A 180 1.72 2.76 15.10
CA TYR A 180 2.90 3.59 14.85
C TYR A 180 3.92 3.60 15.99
N GLU A 181 5.17 3.77 15.60
CA GLU A 181 6.34 3.99 16.45
C GLU A 181 6.46 5.48 16.78
N GLY A 182 5.67 5.94 17.74
CA GLY A 182 5.66 7.34 18.19
C GLY A 182 7.01 7.82 18.75
N PRO A 183 7.22 9.15 18.82
CA PRO A 183 8.42 9.74 19.40
C PRO A 183 8.49 9.51 20.90
N LYS A 184 9.69 9.19 21.41
CA LYS A 184 9.99 9.08 22.85
C LYS A 184 10.25 10.47 23.45
N ALA A 185 10.30 10.54 24.78
CA ALA A 185 10.66 11.76 25.49
C ALA A 185 12.02 12.30 25.00
N GLY A 186 12.04 13.57 24.59
CA GLY A 186 13.23 14.23 24.05
C GLY A 186 13.53 13.98 22.56
N GLU A 187 12.77 13.11 21.88
CA GLU A 187 12.93 12.89 20.44
C GLU A 187 12.32 14.03 19.60
N ALA A 188 12.79 14.16 18.36
CA ALA A 188 12.37 15.20 17.45
C ALA A 188 10.86 15.14 17.15
N LEU A 189 10.19 16.28 17.30
CA LEU A 189 8.77 16.48 17.02
C LEU A 189 8.58 17.64 16.02
N PRO A 190 8.98 17.46 14.75
CA PRO A 190 9.08 18.55 13.76
C PRO A 190 7.75 19.25 13.47
N CYS A 191 6.62 18.60 13.79
CA CYS A 191 5.27 19.13 13.59
C CYS A 191 4.56 19.50 14.88
N ALA A 192 5.26 19.54 16.02
CA ALA A 192 4.68 20.06 17.25
C ALA A 192 4.14 21.48 17.01
N GLY A 193 2.88 21.71 17.35
CA GLY A 193 2.22 23.00 17.14
C GLY A 193 1.80 23.30 15.70
N TYR A 194 1.87 22.35 14.75
CA TYR A 194 1.33 22.56 13.41
C TYR A 194 -0.21 22.58 13.44
N ARG A 195 -0.82 23.76 13.25
CA ARG A 195 -2.26 24.01 13.45
C ARG A 195 -3.15 23.90 12.20
N ARG A 196 -2.57 23.75 11.02
CA ARG A 196 -3.35 23.65 9.77
C ARG A 196 -3.86 22.23 9.59
N ALA A 197 -4.98 22.09 8.87
CA ALA A 197 -5.48 20.78 8.43
C ALA A 197 -4.37 19.97 7.76
N ASN A 198 -4.23 18.72 8.18
CA ASN A 198 -3.17 17.82 7.73
C ASN A 198 -3.67 16.37 7.70
N LEU A 199 -2.88 15.50 7.09
CA LEU A 199 -3.16 14.07 6.99
C LEU A 199 -2.38 13.25 8.04
N ARG A 200 -1.83 13.89 9.07
CA ARG A 200 -1.07 13.23 10.15
C ARG A 200 -2.04 12.69 11.19
N TRP A 201 -2.79 11.66 10.80
CA TRP A 201 -3.77 11.04 11.68
C TRP A 201 -3.14 10.56 12.98
N ASP A 202 -3.81 10.85 14.07
CA ASP A 202 -3.39 10.49 15.42
C ASP A 202 -4.44 9.57 16.05
N PHE A 203 -4.23 8.27 15.88
CA PHE A 203 -5.12 7.23 16.39
C PHE A 203 -4.60 6.68 17.72
N ASN A 204 -4.33 7.57 18.68
CA ASN A 204 -3.82 7.21 20.01
C ASN A 204 -4.69 6.16 20.72
N THR A 205 -6.02 6.25 20.54
CA THR A 205 -6.98 5.30 21.12
C THR A 205 -6.87 3.88 20.55
N LEU A 206 -6.28 3.70 19.37
CA LEU A 206 -6.06 2.40 18.75
C LEU A 206 -4.69 1.81 19.07
N GLN A 207 -3.74 2.60 19.59
CA GLN A 207 -2.38 2.11 19.87
C GLN A 207 -2.32 0.96 20.88
N PRO A 208 -3.20 0.88 21.91
CA PRO A 208 -3.24 -0.29 22.78
C PRO A 208 -3.55 -1.62 22.05
N LEU A 209 -4.11 -1.58 20.83
CA LEU A 209 -4.37 -2.77 20.02
C LEU A 209 -3.13 -3.25 19.26
N ALA A 210 -2.08 -2.44 19.17
CA ALA A 210 -0.82 -2.82 18.55
C ALA A 210 -0.03 -3.74 19.50
N THR A 211 0.00 -5.03 19.19
CA THR A 211 0.69 -6.05 20.01
C THR A 211 2.17 -6.22 19.64
N ARG A 212 2.66 -5.45 18.67
CA ARG A 212 4.00 -5.60 18.09
C ARG A 212 4.70 -4.25 18.02
N THR A 213 6.00 -4.26 18.24
CA THR A 213 6.86 -3.07 18.13
C THR A 213 7.90 -3.29 17.04
N ALA A 214 8.40 -2.22 16.43
CA ALA A 214 9.40 -2.32 15.38
C ALA A 214 10.69 -2.97 15.92
N ASP A 215 11.26 -3.87 15.13
CA ASP A 215 12.55 -4.49 15.34
C ASP A 215 13.65 -3.53 14.86
N PRO A 216 14.35 -2.81 15.76
CA PRO A 216 15.32 -1.80 15.37
C PRO A 216 16.49 -2.41 14.57
N VAL A 217 16.89 -3.64 14.88
CA VAL A 217 18.05 -4.29 14.25
C VAL A 217 17.74 -4.64 12.80
N ARG A 218 16.64 -5.36 12.55
CA ARG A 218 16.24 -5.76 11.19
C ARG A 218 15.80 -4.57 10.35
N THR A 219 15.10 -3.60 10.95
CA THR A 219 14.67 -2.38 10.24
C THR A 219 15.87 -1.50 9.86
N ALA A 220 16.86 -1.36 10.75
CA ALA A 220 18.11 -0.66 10.41
C ALA A 220 18.90 -1.38 9.30
N ALA A 221 18.92 -2.72 9.31
CA ALA A 221 19.57 -3.49 8.25
C ALA A 221 18.89 -3.30 6.88
N MET A 222 17.56 -3.30 6.84
CA MET A 222 16.78 -2.95 5.65
C MET A 222 17.10 -1.54 5.14
N LEU A 223 17.12 -0.55 6.04
CA LEU A 223 17.43 0.84 5.69
C LEU A 223 18.85 0.99 5.11
N ARG A 224 19.83 0.32 5.72
CA ARG A 224 21.20 0.29 5.20
C ARG A 224 21.23 -0.32 3.81
N TRP A 225 20.68 -1.52 3.62
CA TRP A 225 20.66 -2.18 2.32
C TRP A 225 19.99 -1.33 1.24
N LEU A 226 18.86 -0.70 1.56
CA LEU A 226 18.16 0.20 0.62
C LEU A 226 19.03 1.41 0.23
N SER A 227 19.84 1.91 1.16
CA SER A 227 20.73 3.06 0.94
C SER A 227 22.00 2.74 0.13
N THR A 228 22.41 1.48 0.11
CA THR A 228 23.62 0.99 -0.57
C THR A 228 23.26 0.19 -1.82
N GLU A 229 22.90 -1.07 -1.70
CA GLU A 229 22.54 -1.94 -2.83
C GLU A 229 21.24 -1.50 -3.50
N GLY A 230 20.25 -1.06 -2.72
CA GLY A 230 19.01 -0.50 -3.24
C GLY A 230 19.25 0.75 -4.09
N ARG A 231 20.21 1.60 -3.71
CA ARG A 231 20.61 2.78 -4.51
C ARG A 231 21.12 2.37 -5.89
N ALA A 232 21.95 1.34 -5.97
CA ALA A 232 22.42 0.80 -7.25
C ALA A 232 21.27 0.26 -8.12
N LEU A 233 20.18 -0.19 -7.51
CA LEU A 233 18.95 -0.63 -8.19
C LEU A 233 17.96 0.52 -8.49
N GLY A 234 18.33 1.77 -8.18
CA GLY A 234 17.56 2.97 -8.51
C GLY A 234 16.74 3.57 -7.38
N VAL A 235 16.89 3.09 -6.13
CA VAL A 235 16.29 3.76 -4.97
C VAL A 235 16.85 5.17 -4.84
N LYS A 236 15.95 6.15 -4.80
CA LYS A 236 16.27 7.58 -4.76
C LYS A 236 16.01 8.21 -3.41
N LYS A 237 14.90 7.83 -2.78
CA LYS A 237 14.39 8.50 -1.58
C LYS A 237 13.63 7.52 -0.71
N ILE A 238 13.80 7.68 0.59
CA ILE A 238 13.07 6.96 1.62
C ILE A 238 12.38 8.01 2.49
N LEU A 239 11.07 7.89 2.74
CA LEU A 239 10.41 8.70 3.76
C LEU A 239 10.31 7.92 5.06
N LEU A 240 10.72 8.57 6.14
CA LEU A 240 10.72 8.06 7.50
C LEU A 240 10.65 9.27 8.45
N GLU A 241 9.93 9.15 9.57
CA GLU A 241 9.86 10.23 10.55
C GLU A 241 11.25 10.53 11.18
N PRO A 242 11.55 11.80 11.54
CA PRO A 242 12.90 12.17 11.97
C PRO A 242 13.39 11.45 13.24
N HIS A 243 12.49 11.19 14.19
CA HIS A 243 12.84 10.43 15.40
C HIS A 243 13.23 8.99 15.07
N LEU A 244 12.58 8.35 14.10
CA LEU A 244 12.95 7.01 13.64
C LEU A 244 14.25 6.99 12.85
N LYS A 245 14.51 8.02 12.03
CA LYS A 245 15.83 8.20 11.41
C LYS A 245 16.92 8.26 12.48
N ALA A 246 16.72 9.07 13.52
CA ALA A 246 17.66 9.20 14.62
C ALA A 246 17.87 7.86 15.36
N ARG A 247 16.84 7.04 15.51
CA ARG A 247 16.92 5.73 16.18
C ARG A 247 17.65 4.67 15.35
N TRP A 248 17.42 4.60 14.04
CA TRP A 248 17.76 3.41 13.24
C TRP A 248 18.72 3.65 12.07
N ALA A 249 18.88 4.90 11.63
CA ALA A 249 19.50 5.19 10.33
C ALA A 249 20.07 6.62 10.24
N GLN A 250 20.86 7.03 11.24
CA GLN A 250 21.46 8.37 11.30
C GLN A 250 22.31 8.67 10.06
N ASP A 251 23.08 7.69 9.60
CA ASP A 251 24.01 7.82 8.47
C ASP A 251 23.35 7.63 7.10
N VAL A 252 22.04 7.35 7.05
CA VAL A 252 21.35 7.16 5.76
C VAL A 252 20.94 8.52 5.19
N ASP A 253 21.76 8.99 4.25
CA ASP A 253 21.68 10.26 3.53
C ASP A 253 20.46 10.38 2.60
N MET A 254 19.76 9.30 2.25
CA MET A 254 18.57 9.32 1.37
C MET A 254 17.23 9.39 2.12
N ILE A 255 17.24 9.26 3.45
CA ILE A 255 16.04 9.42 4.26
C ILE A 255 15.65 10.90 4.29
N ARG A 256 14.39 11.19 3.98
CA ARG A 256 13.80 12.53 3.95
C ARG A 256 12.57 12.57 4.82
N PHE A 257 12.36 13.70 5.48
CA PHE A 257 11.09 13.99 6.13
C PHE A 257 10.08 14.46 5.09
N GLN A 258 8.88 13.89 5.11
CA GLN A 258 7.79 14.20 4.19
C GLN A 258 7.08 15.53 4.47
N GLY A 259 7.37 16.15 5.62
CA GLY A 259 6.75 17.41 6.03
C GLY A 259 5.41 17.26 6.74
N CYS A 260 4.92 18.35 7.33
CA CYS A 260 3.75 18.33 8.22
C CYS A 260 2.38 18.27 7.52
N ARG A 261 2.35 18.22 6.19
CA ARG A 261 1.12 18.17 5.38
C ARG A 261 0.77 16.77 4.88
N ALA A 262 1.70 15.84 4.92
CA ALA A 262 1.53 14.45 4.49
C ALA A 262 1.29 13.53 5.69
N ALA A 263 0.79 12.33 5.42
CA ALA A 263 0.64 11.28 6.43
C ALA A 263 1.99 10.96 7.09
N ARG A 264 1.93 10.43 8.31
CA ARG A 264 3.12 10.00 9.05
C ARG A 264 3.69 8.73 8.42
N HIS A 265 5.01 8.58 8.49
CA HIS A 265 5.75 7.37 8.11
C HIS A 265 6.43 6.85 9.37
N ASP A 266 5.63 6.60 10.41
CA ASP A 266 6.02 6.01 11.68
C ASP A 266 5.41 4.62 11.91
N ASP A 267 4.59 4.13 11.01
CA ASP A 267 4.06 2.76 10.95
C ASP A 267 4.62 1.94 9.75
N HIS A 268 5.11 2.64 8.71
CA HIS A 268 5.70 2.07 7.52
C HIS A 268 6.78 2.98 6.92
N LEU A 269 7.54 2.44 5.96
CA LEU A 269 8.53 3.13 5.16
C LEU A 269 8.01 3.40 3.75
N HIS A 270 8.15 4.62 3.24
CA HIS A 270 7.83 4.92 1.83
C HIS A 270 9.11 4.92 0.99
N LEU A 271 9.16 4.04 0.00
CA LEU A 271 10.28 3.91 -0.93
C LEU A 271 9.96 4.58 -2.27
N GLU A 272 10.87 5.41 -2.78
CA GLU A 272 10.76 6.01 -4.11
C GLU A 272 12.00 5.70 -4.96
N LEU A 273 11.77 5.26 -6.19
CA LEU A 273 12.80 5.01 -7.20
C LEU A 273 12.92 6.17 -8.17
N SER A 274 14.11 6.32 -8.75
CA SER A 274 14.34 7.20 -9.90
C SER A 274 13.63 6.67 -11.13
N LYS A 275 13.03 7.58 -11.90
CA LYS A 275 12.58 7.26 -13.26
C LYS A 275 13.82 7.06 -14.13
N LYS A 276 13.94 5.90 -14.78
CA LYS A 276 14.94 5.72 -15.84
C LYS A 276 14.47 6.53 -17.05
N ASN A 277 15.38 7.35 -17.59
CA ASN A 277 15.16 8.10 -18.82
C ASN A 277 15.10 7.16 -20.01
#